data_AF-A0A952NFA1-F1
#
_entry.id   AF-A0A952NFA1-F1
#
_cell.length_a   1.000
_cell.length_b   1.000
_cell.length_c   1.000
_cell.angle_alpha   90.00
_cell.angle_beta   90.00
_cell.angle_gamma   90.00
#
_symmetry.space_group_name_H-M   'P 1'
#
loop_
_entity.id
_entity.type
_entity.pdbx_description
1 polymer ?
#
loop_
_entity_poly.entity_id
_entity_poly.type
_entity_poly.pdbx_seq_one_letter_code
_entity_poly.pdbx_strand_id
1 'polypeptide(L)'
;MRLLRREGQAALESLVLLPLFLSLLTLVLGLFLLAGAVFLLEDRLEETLLCLSHRERSRCETDFRSFVQRSGLHHLNARSRFTKNGGRWSGLVELQKPWGGSFVMRRDLRTPLTDNR
;
A
#
# COMPACT_ATOMS: atom_id res chain seq x y z
N MET A 1 -46.94 27.03 -19.69
CA MET A 1 -45.53 27.05 -20.17
C MET A 1 -44.45 27.19 -19.08
N ARG A 2 -44.74 27.64 -17.85
CA ARG A 2 -43.70 27.77 -16.80
C ARG A 2 -43.28 26.45 -16.10
N LEU A 3 -44.06 25.39 -16.22
CA LEU A 3 -43.79 24.08 -15.60
C LEU A 3 -42.67 23.29 -16.30
N LEU A 4 -42.63 23.28 -17.64
CA LEU A 4 -41.57 22.61 -18.43
C LEU A 4 -40.16 23.19 -18.20
N ARG A 5 -40.07 24.45 -17.77
CA ARG A 5 -38.78 25.12 -17.50
C ARG A 5 -38.15 24.70 -16.16
N ARG A 6 -38.97 24.26 -15.19
CA ARG A 6 -38.49 23.76 -13.88
C ARG A 6 -37.96 22.34 -13.97
N GLU A 7 -38.59 21.47 -14.76
CA GLU A 7 -38.11 20.10 -14.96
C GLU A 7 -36.80 20.07 -15.75
N GLY A 8 -36.63 20.95 -16.73
CA GLY A 8 -35.37 21.12 -17.46
C GLY A 8 -34.20 21.60 -16.58
N GLN A 9 -34.45 22.37 -15.52
CA GLN A 9 -33.40 22.80 -14.58
C GLN A 9 -33.00 21.68 -13.62
N ALA A 10 -33.96 20.93 -13.07
CA ALA A 10 -33.67 19.79 -12.19
C ALA A 10 -32.91 18.66 -12.93
N ALA A 11 -33.22 18.44 -14.20
CA ALA A 11 -32.49 17.48 -15.04
C ALA A 11 -31.04 17.92 -15.31
N LEU A 12 -30.79 19.22 -15.46
CA LEU A 12 -29.45 19.78 -15.66
C LEU A 12 -28.61 19.73 -14.37
N GLU A 13 -29.23 20.01 -13.22
CA GLU A 13 -28.57 19.88 -11.92
C GLU A 13 -28.19 18.42 -11.63
N SER A 14 -29.05 17.45 -11.98
CA SER A 14 -28.73 16.03 -11.81
C SER A 14 -27.61 15.54 -12.74
N LEU A 15 -27.55 16.05 -13.98
CA LEU A 15 -26.49 15.77 -14.96
C LEU A 15 -25.10 16.21 -14.49
N VAL A 16 -25.01 17.22 -13.63
CA VAL A 16 -23.73 17.71 -13.08
C VAL A 16 -23.43 17.09 -11.71
N LEU A 17 -24.44 16.92 -10.85
CA LEU A 17 -24.26 16.36 -9.51
C LEU A 17 -23.89 14.87 -9.53
N LEU A 18 -24.45 14.10 -10.47
CA LEU A 18 -24.19 12.67 -10.58
C LEU A 18 -22.71 12.33 -10.91
N PRO A 19 -22.08 12.91 -11.96
CA PRO A 19 -20.66 12.65 -12.24
C PRO A 19 -19.75 13.19 -11.14
N LEU A 20 -20.12 14.30 -10.50
CA LEU A 20 -19.35 14.88 -9.40
C LEU A 20 -19.37 13.95 -8.17
N PHE A 21 -20.54 13.40 -7.84
CA PHE A 21 -20.68 12.38 -6.79
C PHE A 21 -19.89 11.10 -7.12
N LEU A 22 -19.99 10.60 -8.36
CA LEU A 22 -19.25 9.42 -8.80
C LEU A 22 -17.73 9.64 -8.75
N SER A 23 -17.26 10.83 -9.15
CA SER A 23 -15.84 11.21 -9.05
C SER A 23 -15.37 11.25 -7.59
N LEU A 24 -16.19 11.78 -6.69
CA LEU A 24 -15.87 11.81 -5.26
C LEU A 24 -15.82 10.40 -4.68
N LEU A 25 -16.80 9.56 -5.01
CA LEU A 25 -16.88 8.16 -4.57
C LEU A 25 -15.67 7.36 -5.05
N THR A 26 -15.30 7.49 -6.32
CA THR A 26 -14.13 6.81 -6.89
C THR A 26 -12.83 7.28 -6.25
N LEU A 27 -12.71 8.57 -5.94
CA LEU A 27 -11.54 9.13 -5.24
C LEU A 27 -11.44 8.57 -3.81
N VAL A 28 -12.55 8.51 -3.08
CA VAL A 28 -12.61 7.90 -1.74
C VAL A 28 -12.24 6.42 -1.78
N LEU A 29 -12.84 5.63 -2.69
CA LEU A 29 -12.49 4.22 -2.89
C LEU A 29 -11.02 4.03 -3.25
N GLY A 30 -10.47 4.89 -4.11
CA GLY A 30 -9.05 4.88 -4.47
C GLY A 30 -8.14 5.12 -3.26
N LEU A 31 -8.49 6.06 -2.39
CA LEU A 31 -7.74 6.30 -1.14
C LEU A 31 -7.78 5.09 -0.20
N PHE A 32 -8.93 4.45 -0.04
CA PHE A 32 -9.06 3.24 0.78
C PHE A 32 -8.22 2.09 0.23
N LEU A 33 -8.22 1.88 -1.10
CA LEU A 33 -7.41 0.84 -1.74
C LEU A 33 -5.91 1.11 -1.55
N LEU A 34 -5.47 2.36 -1.72
CA LEU A 34 -4.07 2.74 -1.49
C LEU A 34 -3.67 2.54 -0.03
N ALA A 35 -4.50 2.97 0.91
CA ALA A 35 -4.25 2.78 2.34
C ALA A 35 -4.16 1.29 2.72
N GLY A 36 -5.07 0.47 2.19
CA GLY A 36 -5.06 -0.98 2.40
C GLY A 36 -3.81 -1.65 1.82
N ALA A 37 -3.37 -1.24 0.63
CA ALA A 37 -2.15 -1.75 0.02
C ALA A 37 -0.89 -1.40 0.84
N VAL A 38 -0.82 -0.17 1.37
CA VAL A 38 0.25 0.26 2.28
C VAL A 38 0.24 -0.58 3.55
N PHE A 39 -0.93 -0.79 4.17
CA PHE A 39 -1.05 -1.59 5.38
C PHE A 39 -0.64 -3.06 5.18
N LEU A 40 -1.08 -3.70 4.09
CA LEU A 40 -0.68 -5.08 3.75
C LEU A 40 0.82 -5.21 3.52
N LEU A 41 1.46 -4.18 2.94
CA LEU A 41 2.89 -4.17 2.72
C LEU A 41 3.66 -4.01 4.04
N GLU A 42 3.17 -3.17 4.96
CA GLU A 42 3.74 -3.03 6.29
C GLU A 42 3.68 -4.34 7.08
N ASP A 43 2.52 -5.00 7.08
CA ASP A 43 2.30 -6.26 7.77
C ASP A 43 3.22 -7.37 7.23
N ARG A 44 3.31 -7.52 5.89
CA ARG A 44 4.25 -8.47 5.29
C ARG A 44 5.71 -8.13 5.53
N LEU A 45 6.06 -6.85 5.61
CA LEU A 45 7.42 -6.44 5.94
C LEU A 45 7.78 -6.88 7.36
N GLU A 46 6.85 -6.74 8.31
CA GLU A 46 7.03 -7.16 9.71
C GLU A 46 7.18 -8.68 9.84
N GLU A 47 6.31 -9.46 9.19
CA GLU A 47 6.43 -10.92 9.17
C GLU A 47 7.73 -11.39 8.50
N THR A 48 8.21 -10.67 7.47
CA THR A 48 9.50 -10.99 6.85
C THR A 48 10.65 -10.75 7.83
N LEU A 49 10.58 -9.68 8.62
CA LEU A 49 11.58 -9.40 9.67
C LEU A 49 11.55 -10.46 10.77
N LEU A 50 10.37 -10.96 11.15
CA LEU A 50 10.20 -12.10 12.06
C LEU A 50 10.71 -13.42 11.45
N CYS A 51 10.53 -13.63 10.15
CA CYS A 51 11.10 -14.78 9.45
C CYS A 51 12.64 -14.72 9.50
N LEU A 52 13.22 -13.53 9.28
CA LEU A 52 14.67 -13.31 9.28
C LEU A 52 15.33 -13.55 10.63
N SER A 53 14.59 -13.51 11.75
CA SER A 53 15.15 -13.86 13.06
C SER A 53 15.27 -15.36 13.30
N HIS A 54 14.51 -16.20 12.59
CA HIS A 54 14.44 -17.66 12.85
C HIS A 54 14.89 -18.53 11.67
N ARG A 55 14.90 -18.00 10.44
CA ARG A 55 15.17 -18.75 9.22
C ARG A 55 16.26 -18.11 8.36
N GLU A 56 16.72 -18.86 7.37
CA GLU A 56 17.67 -18.37 6.38
C GLU A 56 17.12 -17.18 5.59
N ARG A 57 18.00 -16.18 5.42
CA ARG A 57 17.70 -14.94 4.71
C ARG A 57 17.18 -15.15 3.30
N SER A 58 17.79 -16.05 2.55
CA SER A 58 17.42 -16.37 1.16
C SER A 58 15.95 -16.76 1.03
N ARG A 59 15.44 -17.54 1.99
CA ARG A 59 14.06 -18.04 1.98
C ARG A 59 13.06 -16.93 2.29
N CYS A 60 13.32 -16.13 3.32
CA CYS A 60 12.44 -15.02 3.70
C CYS A 60 12.41 -13.92 2.62
N GLU A 61 13.55 -13.58 2.02
CA GLU A 61 13.60 -12.60 0.92
C GLU A 61 12.88 -13.09 -0.34
N THR A 62 13.00 -14.38 -0.66
CA THR A 62 12.30 -14.98 -1.81
C THR A 62 10.79 -14.97 -1.61
N ASP A 63 10.31 -15.26 -0.40
CA ASP A 63 8.88 -15.23 -0.08
C ASP A 63 8.32 -13.80 -0.16
N PHE A 64 9.05 -12.82 0.39
CA PHE A 64 8.69 -11.41 0.26
C PHE A 64 8.64 -10.95 -1.19
N ARG A 65 9.63 -11.33 -2.02
CA ARG A 65 9.64 -11.01 -3.45
C ARG A 65 8.45 -11.63 -4.18
N SER A 66 8.11 -12.87 -3.85
CA SER A 66 6.96 -13.58 -4.40
C SER A 66 5.63 -12.93 -3.98
N PHE A 67 5.57 -12.36 -2.77
CA PHE A 67 4.44 -11.54 -2.33
C PHE A 67 4.32 -10.24 -3.14
N VAL A 68 5.42 -9.49 -3.32
CA VAL A 68 5.44 -8.25 -4.12
C VAL A 68 5.01 -8.49 -5.58
N GLN A 69 5.42 -9.62 -6.17
CA GLN A 69 4.99 -10.01 -7.51
C GLN A 69 3.49 -10.28 -7.57
N ARG A 70 2.96 -11.11 -6.67
CA ARG A 70 1.54 -11.50 -6.62
C ARG A 70 0.60 -10.34 -6.28
N SER A 71 1.05 -9.38 -5.48
CA SER A 71 0.27 -8.21 -5.07
C SER A 71 0.24 -7.10 -6.13
N GLY A 72 0.93 -7.26 -7.27
CA GLY A 72 0.99 -6.23 -8.31
C GLY A 72 1.90 -5.03 -7.97
N LEU A 73 2.49 -5.00 -6.76
CA LEU A 73 3.41 -3.94 -6.33
C LEU A 73 4.72 -3.92 -7.12
N HIS A 74 5.01 -4.97 -7.89
CA HIS A 74 6.14 -5.00 -8.81
C HIS A 74 6.11 -3.88 -9.87
N HIS A 75 4.92 -3.35 -10.21
CA HIS A 75 4.80 -2.18 -11.10
C HIS A 75 5.36 -0.89 -10.50
N LEU A 76 5.56 -0.83 -9.17
CA LEU A 76 6.13 0.31 -8.46
C LEU A 76 7.66 0.18 -8.25
N ASN A 77 8.33 -0.70 -9.01
CA ASN A 77 9.76 -0.99 -8.89
C ASN A 77 10.20 -1.15 -7.42
N ALA A 78 9.44 -1.93 -6.67
CA ALA A 78 9.61 -2.07 -5.23
C ALA A 78 10.97 -2.71 -4.91
N ARG A 79 11.85 -1.95 -4.25
CA ARG A 79 13.18 -2.41 -3.83
C ARG A 79 13.20 -2.62 -2.33
N SER A 80 13.40 -3.87 -1.90
CA SER A 80 13.57 -4.20 -0.48
C SER A 80 15.04 -4.31 -0.10
N ARG A 81 15.37 -3.86 1.11
CA ARG A 81 16.68 -4.01 1.74
C ARG A 81 16.50 -4.40 3.19
N PHE A 82 17.12 -5.51 3.59
CA PHE A 82 17.12 -6.01 4.95
C PHE A 82 18.53 -5.90 5.54
N THR A 83 18.64 -5.30 6.72
CA THR A 83 19.92 -5.10 7.43
C THR A 83 19.82 -5.61 8.86
N LYS A 84 20.91 -6.18 9.38
CA LYS A 84 20.99 -6.69 10.75
C LYS A 84 21.98 -5.83 11.54
N ASN A 85 21.51 -5.16 12.57
CA ASN A 85 22.34 -4.33 13.47
C ASN A 85 22.21 -4.83 14.90
N GLY A 86 23.31 -5.30 15.49
CA GLY A 86 23.35 -5.70 16.91
C GLY A 86 22.33 -6.76 17.31
N GLY A 87 21.98 -7.68 16.40
CA GLY A 87 20.97 -8.73 16.63
C GLY A 87 19.55 -8.38 16.17
N ARG A 88 19.25 -7.12 15.85
CA ARG A 88 17.94 -6.70 15.34
C ARG A 88 17.92 -6.60 13.82
N TRP A 89 16.86 -7.07 13.20
CA TRP A 89 16.60 -6.88 11.78
C TRP A 89 15.80 -5.60 11.54
N SER A 90 16.20 -4.87 10.50
CA SER A 90 15.46 -3.75 9.93
C SER A 90 15.21 -3.98 8.46
N GLY A 91 14.03 -3.55 8.00
CA GLY A 91 13.54 -3.69 6.65
C GLY A 91 13.22 -2.33 6.06
N LEU A 92 13.72 -2.10 4.86
CA LEU A 92 13.43 -0.92 4.04
C LEU A 92 12.77 -1.40 2.77
N VAL A 93 11.64 -0.79 2.41
CA VAL A 93 11.00 -0.99 1.11
C VAL A 93 10.87 0.37 0.44
N GLU A 94 11.54 0.53 -0.68
CA GLU A 94 11.46 1.71 -1.52
C GLU A 94 10.52 1.43 -2.68
N LEU A 95 9.46 2.22 -2.79
CA LEU A 95 8.49 2.19 -3.90
C LEU A 95 8.77 3.37 -4.81
N GLN A 96 9.11 3.12 -6.07
CA GLN A 96 9.28 4.17 -7.06
C GLN A 96 7.93 4.52 -7.66
N LYS A 97 7.56 5.80 -7.57
CA LYS A 97 6.29 6.28 -8.13
C LYS A 97 6.42 6.38 -9.65
N PRO A 98 5.39 5.98 -10.43
CA PRO A 98 5.46 6.05 -11.88
C PRO A 98 5.53 7.48 -12.42
N TRP A 99 5.11 8.48 -11.64
CA TRP A 99 5.21 9.91 -11.96
C TRP A 99 6.47 10.59 -11.41
N GLY A 100 7.45 9.83 -10.91
CA GLY A 100 8.70 10.35 -10.35
C GLY A 100 8.70 10.47 -8.82
N GLY A 101 9.90 10.33 -8.24
CA GLY A 101 10.14 10.25 -6.79
C GLY A 101 10.03 8.84 -6.22
N SER A 102 10.51 8.66 -4.98
CA SER A 102 10.38 7.40 -4.25
C SER A 102 9.68 7.59 -2.91
N PHE A 103 8.94 6.57 -2.49
CA PHE A 103 8.35 6.46 -1.17
C PHE A 103 9.13 5.37 -0.42
N VAL A 104 9.76 5.75 0.69
CA VAL A 104 10.56 4.82 1.49
C VAL A 104 9.77 4.47 2.74
N MET A 105 9.45 3.19 2.87
CA MET A 105 8.88 2.60 4.06
C MET A 105 9.98 1.92 4.86
N ARG A 106 10.12 2.27 6.13
CA ARG A 106 11.09 1.66 7.05
C ARG A 106 10.37 1.02 8.22
N ARG A 107 10.69 -0.24 8.50
CA ARG A 107 10.25 -0.94 9.71
C ARG A 107 11.44 -1.60 10.41
N ASP A 108 11.48 -1.43 11.71
CA ASP A 108 12.46 -2.03 12.60
C ASP A 108 11.69 -2.93 13.58
N LEU A 109 12.22 -4.12 13.89
CA LEU A 109 11.64 -5.00 14.93
C LEU A 109 11.70 -4.27 16.28
N ARG A 110 10.55 -3.74 16.74
CA ARG A 110 10.45 -2.94 17.97
C ARG A 110 10.56 -3.80 19.23
N THR A 111 10.11 -5.04 19.16
CA THR A 111 10.20 -6.00 20.27
C THR A 111 11.51 -6.77 20.17
N PRO A 112 12.35 -6.78 21.21
CA PRO A 112 13.40 -7.79 21.30
C PRO A 112 12.70 -9.14 21.26
N LEU A 113 13.05 -9.98 20.29
CA LEU A 113 12.66 -11.38 20.31
C LEU A 113 13.31 -11.98 21.56
N THR A 114 12.52 -12.13 22.63
CA THR A 114 12.89 -13.00 23.74
C THR A 114 13.18 -14.36 23.16
N ASP A 115 14.44 -14.75 23.26
CA ASP A 115 15.00 -16.03 22.89
C ASP A 115 14.20 -17.12 23.63
N ASN A 116 13.16 -17.67 23.00
CA ASN A 116 12.49 -18.86 23.50
C ASN A 116 13.34 -20.06 23.05
N ARG A 117 14.40 -20.27 23.82
CA ARG A 117 15.26 -21.44 23.75
C ARG A 117 14.58 -22.64 24.41
#